data_AF-A0A7H9HQ25-F1
#
_entry.id   AF-A0A7H9HQ25-F1
#
_cell.length_a   1.000
_cell.length_b   1.000
_cell.length_c   1.000
_cell.angle_alpha   90.00
_cell.angle_beta   90.00
_cell.angle_gamma   90.00
#
_symmetry.space_group_name_H-M   'P 1'
#
loop_
_entity.id
_entity.type
_entity.pdbx_description
1 polymer ?
#
loop_
_entity_poly.entity_id
_entity_poly.type
_entity_poly.pdbx_seq_one_letter_code
_entity_poly.pdbx_strand_id
1 'polypeptide(L)'
;MQSTNAMNSNVDEARKLADEFKREGYFDKLKQKILSQEVNNGDADTAIEQIIRRKVDSIVKSMVTDDENLVFKNRGSTSALIESQLFKDNYKRLSEGDDGLNVDEYIQEQLNDKLLRSQIKEKLETLANNDKSNDTSIEKPNE
;
A
#
# COMPACT_ATOMS: atom_id res chain seq x y z
N MET A 1 2.55 -8.79 -43.62
CA MET A 1 1.99 -7.91 -42.56
C MET A 1 1.80 -8.77 -41.33
N GLN A 2 2.78 -8.73 -40.43
CA GLN A 2 2.80 -9.42 -39.14
C GLN A 2 2.60 -8.38 -38.02
N SER A 3 2.20 -8.87 -36.83
CA SER A 3 2.14 -8.18 -35.52
C SER A 3 0.76 -7.78 -35.02
N THR A 4 -0.02 -8.76 -34.52
CA THR A 4 -1.08 -8.53 -33.53
C THR A 4 -1.08 -9.52 -32.35
N ASN A 5 -0.30 -10.61 -32.38
CA ASN A 5 -0.36 -11.65 -31.33
C ASN A 5 0.56 -11.45 -30.11
N ALA A 6 1.53 -10.54 -30.13
CA ALA A 6 2.53 -10.42 -29.06
C ALA A 6 2.09 -9.56 -27.85
N MET A 7 1.07 -8.70 -28.00
CA MET A 7 0.62 -7.83 -26.90
C MET A 7 -0.28 -8.54 -25.89
N ASN A 8 -1.11 -9.51 -26.32
CA ASN A 8 -2.02 -10.21 -25.42
C ASN A 8 -1.29 -11.18 -24.47
N SER A 9 -0.29 -11.92 -24.95
CA SER A 9 0.47 -12.85 -24.10
C SER A 9 1.28 -12.13 -23.01
N ASN A 10 1.74 -10.91 -23.30
CA ASN A 10 2.60 -10.13 -22.40
C ASN A 10 1.81 -9.49 -21.24
N VAL A 11 0.56 -9.11 -21.48
CA VAL A 11 -0.34 -8.62 -20.43
C VAL A 11 -0.70 -9.74 -19.45
N ASP A 12 -0.91 -10.96 -19.95
CA ASP A 12 -1.17 -12.13 -19.10
C ASP A 12 0.04 -12.50 -18.24
N GLU A 13 1.25 -12.46 -18.79
CA GLU A 13 2.49 -12.76 -18.05
C GLU A 13 2.80 -11.69 -16.99
N ALA A 14 2.67 -10.41 -17.33
CA ALA A 14 2.84 -9.31 -16.37
C ALA A 14 1.82 -9.37 -15.23
N ARG A 15 0.56 -9.72 -15.54
CA ARG A 15 -0.50 -9.89 -14.54
C ARG A 15 -0.21 -11.09 -13.63
N LYS A 16 0.21 -12.22 -14.20
CA LYS A 16 0.61 -13.41 -13.45
C LYS A 16 1.74 -13.09 -12.47
N LEU A 17 2.78 -12.39 -12.92
CA LEU A 17 3.90 -11.97 -12.06
C LEU A 17 3.45 -11.02 -10.95
N ALA A 18 2.54 -10.08 -11.24
CA ALA A 18 2.00 -9.18 -10.22
C ALA A 18 1.16 -9.92 -9.18
N ASP A 19 0.37 -10.91 -9.60
CA ASP A 19 -0.44 -11.73 -8.69
C ASP A 19 0.44 -12.65 -7.84
N GLU A 20 1.50 -13.22 -8.42
CA GLU A 20 2.52 -14.00 -7.71
C GLU A 20 3.24 -13.16 -6.66
N PHE A 21 3.67 -11.96 -7.04
CA PHE A 21 4.32 -11.00 -6.14
C PHE A 21 3.44 -10.64 -4.93
N LYS A 22 2.13 -10.51 -5.14
CA LYS A 22 1.16 -10.32 -4.04
C LYS A 22 0.99 -11.57 -3.21
N ARG A 23 0.87 -12.74 -3.84
CA ARG A 23 0.66 -14.04 -3.18
C ARG A 23 1.78 -14.39 -2.21
N GLU A 24 3.03 -14.11 -2.58
CA GLU A 24 4.22 -14.29 -1.73
C GLU A 24 4.35 -13.24 -0.59
N GLY A 25 3.39 -12.31 -0.50
CA GLY A 25 3.33 -11.30 0.55
C GLY A 25 4.35 -10.18 0.40
N TYR A 26 5.03 -10.05 -0.75
CA TYR A 26 6.00 -8.96 -0.96
C TYR A 26 5.32 -7.60 -0.96
N PHE A 27 4.12 -7.50 -1.53
CA PHE A 27 3.31 -6.27 -1.50
C PHE A 27 3.00 -5.82 -0.07
N ASP A 28 2.58 -6.75 0.79
CA ASP A 28 2.25 -6.43 2.18
C ASP A 28 3.48 -6.04 3.00
N LYS A 29 4.61 -6.73 2.79
CA LYS A 29 5.89 -6.37 3.42
C LYS A 29 6.34 -4.96 3.05
N LEU A 30 6.17 -4.56 1.78
CA LEU A 30 6.52 -3.22 1.34
C LEU A 30 5.61 -2.15 1.95
N LYS A 31 4.29 -2.39 2.00
CA LYS A 31 3.35 -1.50 2.71
C LYS A 31 3.74 -1.34 4.17
N GLN A 32 4.01 -2.45 4.87
CA GLN A 32 4.41 -2.40 6.27
C GLN A 32 5.71 -1.62 6.47
N LYS A 33 6.70 -1.85 5.59
CA LYS A 33 7.97 -1.11 5.63
C LYS A 33 7.74 0.39 5.49
N ILE A 34 6.96 0.83 4.50
CA ILE A 34 6.59 2.24 4.32
C ILE A 34 5.90 2.78 5.57
N LEU A 35 4.89 2.07 6.10
CA LEU A 35 4.13 2.50 7.28
C LEU A 35 4.95 2.51 8.59
N SER A 36 6.05 1.77 8.62
CA SER A 36 6.98 1.73 9.76
C SER A 36 8.12 2.75 9.67
N GLN A 37 8.26 3.48 8.56
CA GLN A 37 9.30 4.49 8.44
C GLN A 37 9.05 5.64 9.41
N GLU A 38 10.13 6.05 10.05
CA GLU A 38 10.19 7.25 10.88
C GLU A 38 10.18 8.48 9.97
N VAL A 39 9.35 9.46 10.35
CA VAL A 39 9.28 10.74 9.65
C VAL A 39 9.65 11.82 10.65
N ASN A 40 10.56 12.71 10.25
CA ASN A 40 10.97 13.84 11.07
C ASN A 40 9.81 14.86 11.14
N ASN A 41 9.17 14.96 12.30
CA ASN A 41 8.05 15.87 12.52
C ASN A 41 8.27 16.72 13.78
N GLY A 42 9.20 17.68 13.69
CA GLY A 42 9.42 18.69 14.72
C GLY A 42 10.43 18.30 15.80
N ASP A 43 10.20 17.24 16.58
CA ASP A 43 11.01 16.98 17.80
C ASP A 43 11.31 15.49 18.13
N ALA A 44 10.76 14.53 17.37
CA ALA A 44 11.12 13.12 17.53
C ALA A 44 10.82 12.29 16.26
N ASP A 45 11.73 11.40 15.89
CA ASP A 45 11.50 10.37 14.88
C ASP A 45 10.31 9.52 15.31
N THR A 46 9.18 9.71 14.63
CA THR A 46 7.93 9.01 14.92
C THR A 46 7.52 8.23 13.69
N ALA A 47 7.19 6.95 13.86
CA ALA A 47 6.67 6.14 12.77
C ALA A 47 5.40 6.77 12.18
N ILE A 48 5.27 6.76 10.86
CA ILE A 48 4.14 7.37 10.16
C ILE A 48 2.80 6.80 10.63
N GLU A 49 2.74 5.51 10.95
CA GLU A 49 1.57 4.87 11.55
C GLU A 49 1.12 5.55 12.85
N GLN A 50 2.05 5.94 13.72
CA GLN A 50 1.73 6.60 14.98
C GLN A 50 1.21 8.02 14.78
N ILE A 51 1.70 8.74 13.75
CA ILE A 51 1.19 10.06 13.37
C ILE A 51 -0.27 9.92 12.90
N ILE A 52 -0.54 8.98 12.00
CA ILE A 52 -1.89 8.72 11.49
C ILE A 52 -2.84 8.33 12.64
N ARG A 53 -2.42 7.44 13.54
CA ARG A 53 -3.22 7.03 14.70
C ARG A 53 -3.60 8.22 15.60
N ARG A 54 -2.62 9.05 15.98
CA ARG A 54 -2.88 10.26 16.80
C ARG A 54 -3.87 11.22 16.13
N LYS A 55 -3.77 11.41 14.81
CA LYS A 55 -4.67 12.28 14.05
C LYS A 55 -6.08 11.71 13.96
N VAL A 56 -6.21 10.42 13.66
CA VAL A 56 -7.52 9.74 13.67
C VAL A 56 -8.16 9.84 15.05
N ASP A 57 -7.42 9.62 16.13
CA ASP A 57 -7.93 9.78 17.50
C ASP A 57 -8.42 11.21 17.79
N SER A 58 -7.67 12.23 17.35
CA SER A 58 -8.07 13.62 17.47
C SER A 58 -9.35 13.92 16.69
N ILE A 59 -9.46 13.41 15.47
CA ILE A 59 -10.65 13.55 14.62
C ILE A 59 -11.86 12.86 15.24
N VAL A 60 -11.69 11.63 15.73
CA VAL A 60 -12.76 10.89 16.42
C VAL A 60 -13.24 11.65 17.65
N LYS A 61 -12.30 12.16 18.47
CA LYS A 61 -12.64 12.98 19.65
C LYS A 61 -13.44 14.21 19.27
N SER A 62 -12.99 14.97 18.26
CA SER A 62 -13.73 16.13 17.75
C SER A 62 -15.14 15.75 17.28
N MET A 63 -15.28 14.68 16.49
CA MET A 63 -16.60 14.23 16.01
C MET A 63 -17.52 13.79 17.15
N VAL A 64 -16.98 13.14 18.19
CA VAL A 64 -17.73 12.75 19.38
C VAL A 64 -18.13 13.95 20.23
N THR A 65 -17.27 14.97 20.35
CA THR A 65 -17.63 16.23 21.02
C THR A 65 -18.75 16.96 20.27
N ASP A 66 -18.74 16.92 18.95
CA ASP A 66 -19.75 17.56 18.11
C ASP A 66 -21.10 16.79 18.12
N ASP A 67 -21.07 15.46 18.23
CA ASP A 67 -22.24 14.59 18.39
C ASP A 67 -21.98 13.45 19.38
N GLU A 68 -22.33 13.67 20.65
CA GLU A 68 -22.16 12.66 21.72
C GLU A 68 -22.96 11.38 21.46
N ASN A 69 -24.00 11.43 20.60
CA ASN A 69 -24.78 10.24 20.22
C ASN A 69 -23.94 9.20 19.47
N LEU A 70 -22.79 9.58 18.92
CA LEU A 70 -21.85 8.66 18.27
C LEU A 70 -21.26 7.64 19.25
N VAL A 71 -21.17 7.95 20.54
CA VAL A 71 -20.69 7.03 21.59
C VAL A 71 -21.73 5.96 21.90
N PHE A 72 -23.01 6.30 21.74
CA PHE A 72 -24.14 5.41 22.03
C PHE A 72 -24.56 4.55 20.82
N LYS A 73 -24.01 4.82 19.63
CA LYS A 73 -24.20 3.99 18.43
C LYS A 73 -23.31 2.74 18.46
N ASN A 74 -23.67 1.74 17.66
CA ASN A 74 -22.85 0.54 17.50
C ASN A 74 -21.45 0.91 17.01
N ARG A 75 -20.40 0.37 17.65
CA ARG A 75 -18.99 0.65 17.32
C ARG A 75 -18.70 0.51 15.82
N GLY A 76 -19.22 -0.53 15.18
CA GLY A 76 -19.06 -0.75 13.73
C GLY A 76 -19.69 0.35 12.87
N SER A 77 -20.86 0.87 13.24
CA SER A 77 -21.50 1.98 12.51
C SER A 77 -20.77 3.31 12.70
N THR A 78 -20.25 3.57 13.91
CA THR A 78 -19.46 4.79 14.18
C THR A 78 -18.13 4.75 13.43
N SER A 79 -17.43 3.60 13.42
CA SER A 79 -16.20 3.43 12.62
C SER A 79 -16.44 3.64 11.14
N ALA A 80 -17.47 3.02 10.55
CA ALA A 80 -17.80 3.18 9.14
C ALA A 80 -18.15 4.64 8.77
N LEU A 81 -18.80 5.38 9.68
CA LEU A 81 -19.14 6.78 9.47
C LEU A 81 -17.88 7.67 9.48
N ILE A 82 -16.97 7.42 10.42
CA ILE A 82 -15.69 8.15 10.51
C ILE A 82 -14.82 7.86 9.29
N GLU A 83 -14.70 6.59 8.90
CA GLU A 83 -13.98 6.19 7.68
C GLU A 83 -14.58 6.84 6.43
N SER A 84 -15.91 6.83 6.30
CA SER A 84 -16.60 7.48 5.18
C SER A 84 -16.30 8.98 5.12
N GLN A 85 -16.24 9.65 6.27
CA GLN A 85 -15.95 11.07 6.35
C GLN A 85 -14.50 11.38 5.95
N LEU A 86 -13.54 10.62 6.47
CA LEU A 86 -12.12 10.74 6.12
C LEU A 86 -11.85 10.41 4.65
N PHE A 87 -12.58 9.45 4.09
CA PHE A 87 -12.39 9.08 2.69
C PHE A 87 -12.98 10.11 1.73
N LYS A 88 -14.14 10.70 2.06
CA LYS A 88 -14.82 11.69 1.21
C LYS A 88 -14.01 12.96 0.98
N ASP A 89 -13.13 13.31 1.92
CA ASP A 89 -12.26 14.49 1.81
C ASP A 89 -10.83 14.15 1.38
N ASN A 90 -10.60 12.94 0.85
CA ASN A 90 -9.27 12.42 0.50
C ASN A 90 -8.27 12.58 1.65
N TYR A 91 -8.71 12.27 2.87
CA TYR A 91 -7.89 12.37 4.07
C TYR A 91 -7.38 13.77 4.39
N LYS A 92 -7.99 14.83 3.83
CA LYS A 92 -7.56 16.21 4.02
C LYS A 92 -7.44 16.57 5.50
N ARG A 93 -8.35 16.08 6.34
CA ARG A 93 -8.30 16.32 7.80
C ARG A 93 -7.05 15.76 8.48
N LEU A 94 -6.37 14.77 7.90
CA LEU A 94 -5.07 14.29 8.42
C LEU A 94 -3.95 15.30 8.19
N SER A 95 -4.08 16.18 7.18
CA SER A 95 -3.09 17.21 6.83
C SER A 95 -3.20 18.50 7.66
N GLU A 96 -4.23 18.64 8.50
CA GLU A 96 -4.49 19.86 9.25
C GLU A 96 -3.74 19.89 10.62
N GLY A 97 -3.30 21.08 11.03
CA GLY A 97 -2.63 21.33 12.33
C GLY A 97 -1.11 21.11 12.35
N ASP A 98 -0.47 21.35 13.49
CA ASP A 98 1.00 21.43 13.63
C ASP A 98 1.75 20.12 13.27
N ASP A 99 1.11 18.95 13.46
CA ASP A 99 1.63 17.63 13.05
C ASP A 99 0.95 17.09 11.77
N GLY A 100 0.45 17.96 10.90
CA GLY A 100 -0.33 17.58 9.71
C GLY A 100 0.44 16.65 8.77
N LEU A 101 -0.20 15.58 8.30
CA LEU A 101 0.35 14.67 7.31
C LEU A 101 -0.47 14.73 6.02
N ASN A 102 0.18 15.13 4.93
CA ASN A 102 -0.37 14.95 3.59
C ASN A 102 -0.11 13.52 3.11
N VAL A 103 -1.10 12.64 3.33
CA VAL A 103 -0.98 11.20 3.02
C VAL A 103 -0.73 10.96 1.53
N ASP A 104 -1.38 11.72 0.65
CA ASP A 104 -1.23 11.55 -0.79
C ASP A 104 0.18 11.92 -1.24
N GLU A 105 0.70 13.05 -0.76
CA GLU A 105 2.07 13.48 -1.04
C GLU A 105 3.09 12.47 -0.51
N TYR A 106 2.93 12.02 0.73
CA TYR A 106 3.78 11.00 1.32
C TYR A 106 3.78 9.70 0.49
N ILE A 107 2.61 9.21 0.07
CA ILE A 107 2.52 8.02 -0.79
C ILE A 107 3.23 8.26 -2.12
N GLN A 108 3.04 9.42 -2.76
CA GLN A 108 3.71 9.73 -4.02
C GLN A 108 5.23 9.81 -3.88
N GLU A 109 5.74 10.39 -2.79
CA GLU A 109 7.17 10.41 -2.49
C GLU A 109 7.73 8.99 -2.39
N GLN A 110 7.06 8.13 -1.62
CA GLN A 110 7.46 6.74 -1.46
C GLN A 110 7.40 5.95 -2.78
N LEU A 111 6.36 6.14 -3.59
CA LEU A 111 6.24 5.50 -4.91
C LEU A 111 7.26 6.00 -5.92
N ASN A 112 7.83 7.19 -5.71
CA ASN A 112 8.89 7.75 -6.54
C ASN A 112 10.30 7.44 -6.00
N ASP A 113 10.41 6.77 -4.86
CA ASP A 113 11.67 6.30 -4.31
C ASP A 113 12.33 5.30 -5.27
N LYS A 114 13.55 5.65 -5.71
CA LYS A 114 14.34 4.82 -6.64
C LYS A 114 14.76 3.49 -6.03
N LEU A 115 15.09 3.46 -4.74
CA LEU A 115 15.44 2.26 -4.01
C LEU A 115 14.23 1.31 -3.92
N LEU A 116 13.04 1.84 -3.62
CA LEU A 116 11.81 1.04 -3.60
C LEU A 116 11.54 0.42 -4.97
N ARG A 117 11.65 1.20 -6.05
CA ARG A 117 11.45 0.70 -7.42
C ARG A 117 12.48 -0.37 -7.79
N SER A 118 13.74 -0.19 -7.42
CA SER A 118 14.79 -1.18 -7.63
C SER A 118 14.49 -2.49 -6.88
N GLN A 119 14.04 -2.41 -5.62
CA GLN A 119 13.67 -3.58 -4.82
C GLN A 119 12.49 -4.35 -5.42
N ILE A 120 11.45 -3.64 -5.91
CA ILE A 120 10.32 -4.26 -6.60
C ILE A 120 10.81 -4.97 -7.87
N LYS A 121 11.64 -4.29 -8.68
CA LYS A 121 12.16 -4.83 -9.92
C LYS A 121 12.99 -6.11 -9.70
N GLU A 122 13.92 -6.09 -8.74
CA GLU A 122 14.76 -7.25 -8.41
C GLU A 122 13.92 -8.48 -8.01
N LYS A 123 12.87 -8.26 -7.23
CA LYS A 123 11.96 -9.34 -6.82
C LYS A 123 11.13 -9.87 -7.98
N LEU A 124 10.62 -9.01 -8.86
CA LEU A 124 9.90 -9.43 -10.06
C LEU A 124 10.82 -10.21 -11.02
N GLU A 125 12.07 -9.79 -11.19
CA GLU A 125 13.06 -10.50 -12.01
C GLU A 125 13.37 -11.88 -11.42
N THR A 126 13.50 -11.99 -10.10
CA THR A 126 13.69 -13.28 -9.41
C THR A 126 12.49 -14.21 -9.66
N LEU A 127 11.27 -13.71 -9.52
CA LEU A 127 10.05 -14.51 -9.76
C LEU A 127 9.95 -14.95 -11.22
N ALA A 128 10.23 -14.06 -12.17
CA ALA A 128 10.22 -14.38 -13.60
C ALA A 128 11.26 -15.43 -13.99
N ASN A 129 12.45 -15.40 -13.36
CA ASN A 129 13.49 -16.39 -13.62
C ASN A 129 13.19 -17.75 -12.98
N ASN A 130 12.54 -17.77 -11.82
CA ASN A 130 12.10 -19.00 -11.16
C ASN A 130 10.98 -19.70 -11.94
N ASP A 131 10.04 -18.94 -12.52
CA ASP A 131 8.98 -19.47 -13.37
C ASP A 131 9.54 -20.14 -14.64
N LYS A 132 10.60 -19.57 -15.24
CA LYS A 132 11.28 -20.14 -16.41
C LYS A 132 12.08 -21.41 -16.10
N SER A 133 12.59 -21.53 -14.87
CA SER A 133 13.42 -22.67 -14.44
C SER A 133 12.59 -23.94 -14.22
N ASN A 134 11.31 -23.79 -13.87
CA ASN A 134 10.37 -24.90 -13.67
C ASN A 134 9.85 -25.50 -15.00
N ASP A 135 10.00 -24.81 -16.13
CA ASP A 135 9.52 -25.30 -17.44
C ASP A 135 10.55 -26.20 -18.17
N THR A 136 11.81 -26.22 -17.70
CA THR A 136 12.92 -26.99 -18.32
C THR A 136 13.11 -28.42 -17.80
N SER A 137 12.21 -28.96 -16.97
CA SER A 137 12.43 -30.27 -16.31
C SER A 137 11.62 -31.47 -16.85
N ILE A 138 11.11 -31.42 -18.08
CA ILE A 138 10.45 -32.58 -18.72
C ILE A 138 11.09 -32.93 -20.06
N GLU A 139 12.40 -33.23 -20.08
CA GLU A 139 12.95 -34.13 -21.08
C GLU A 139 13.13 -35.51 -20.45
N LYS A 140 12.20 -36.42 -20.76
CA LYS A 140 12.38 -37.84 -20.49
C LYS A 140 13.57 -38.34 -21.33
N PRO A 141 14.53 -39.08 -20.76
CA PRO A 141 15.49 -39.80 -21.56
C PRO A 141 14.74 -40.92 -22.30
N ASN A 142 14.68 -40.82 -23.63
CA ASN A 142 14.49 -41.98 -24.48
C ASN A 142 15.85 -42.68 -24.58
N GLU A 143 15.97 -43.85 -23.97
CA GLU A 143 16.58 -45.05 -24.56
C GLU A 143 16.44 -46.24 -23.60
#